data_AF-A0A7Y4ZW86-F1
#
_entry.id   AF-A0A7Y4ZW86-F1
#
_cell.length_a   1.000
_cell.length_b   1.000
_cell.length_c   1.000
_cell.angle_alpha   90.00
_cell.angle_beta   90.00
_cell.angle_gamma   90.00
#
_symmetry.space_group_name_H-M   'P 1'
#
loop_
_entity.id
_entity.type
_entity.pdbx_description
1 polymer ?
#
loop_
_entity_poly.entity_id
_entity_poly.type
_entity_poly.pdbx_seq_one_letter_code
_entity_poly.pdbx_strand_id
1 'polypeptide(L)'
;MAQLVLVAIHVLFNLVWIGSITAVGWLVHRASKASTPEAGKAIGELALDLYRNVAVWGFLGSFIAAVALVGTNVQTYIHAHWLHGKVTVALGVIALHHVIGARAKKVAAGSMQAGGPGVILVLALLACALLSVVFVVFKQALVP
;
A
#
# COMPACT_ATOMS: atom_id res chain seq x y z
N MET A 1 -27.00 -4.59 -5.06
CA MET A 1 -26.62 -4.42 -3.65
C MET A 1 -25.26 -5.07 -3.33
N ALA A 2 -25.06 -6.36 -3.62
CA ALA A 2 -23.80 -7.08 -3.35
C ALA A 2 -22.53 -6.40 -3.91
N GLN A 3 -22.60 -5.85 -5.13
CA GLN A 3 -21.47 -5.13 -5.74
C GLN A 3 -21.06 -3.87 -4.95
N LEU A 4 -22.03 -3.09 -4.45
CA LEU A 4 -21.76 -1.89 -3.65
C LEU A 4 -21.11 -2.26 -2.31
N VAL A 5 -21.53 -3.37 -1.71
CA VAL A 5 -20.92 -3.90 -0.49
C VAL A 5 -19.47 -4.30 -0.75
N LEU A 6 -19.18 -5.01 -1.85
CA LEU A 6 -17.81 -5.35 -2.24
C LEU A 6 -16.94 -4.11 -2.48
N VAL A 7 -17.48 -3.08 -3.12
CA VAL A 7 -16.78 -1.79 -3.29
C VAL A 7 -16.49 -1.15 -1.93
N ALA A 8 -17.47 -1.09 -1.03
CA ALA A 8 -17.29 -0.52 0.31
C ALA A 8 -16.21 -1.27 1.10
N ILE A 9 -16.23 -2.61 1.07
CA ILE A 9 -15.22 -3.46 1.69
C ILE A 9 -13.83 -3.18 1.09
N HIS A 10 -13.72 -3.12 -0.24
CA HIS A 10 -12.46 -2.83 -0.91
C HIS A 10 -11.91 -1.44 -0.52
N VAL A 11 -12.76 -0.42 -0.46
CA VAL A 11 -12.38 0.93 -0.05
C VAL A 11 -11.93 0.94 1.42
N LEU A 12 -12.67 0.31 2.32
CA LEU A 12 -12.31 0.20 3.74
C LEU A 12 -10.91 -0.42 3.92
N PHE A 13 -10.66 -1.56 3.28
CA PHE A 13 -9.36 -2.22 3.36
C PHE A 13 -8.24 -1.39 2.72
N ASN A 14 -8.51 -0.65 1.64
CA ASN A 14 -7.52 0.29 1.10
C ASN A 14 -7.17 1.40 2.09
N LEU A 15 -8.16 1.97 2.81
CA LEU A 15 -7.89 3.00 3.82
C LEU A 15 -6.97 2.45 4.92
N VAL A 16 -7.28 1.27 5.44
CA VAL A 16 -6.46 0.60 6.46
C VAL A 16 -5.08 0.27 5.91
N TRP A 17 -4.99 -0.30 4.71
CA TRP A 17 -3.74 -0.69 4.07
C TRP A 17 -2.82 0.50 3.80
N ILE A 18 -3.31 1.51 3.07
CA ILE A 18 -2.52 2.67 2.66
C ILE A 18 -2.14 3.52 3.87
N GLY A 19 -3.04 3.71 4.83
CA GLY A 19 -2.75 4.44 6.06
C GLY A 19 -1.67 3.74 6.90
N SER A 20 -1.83 2.44 7.14
CA SER A 20 -0.87 1.68 7.95
C SER A 20 0.51 1.56 7.29
N ILE A 21 0.59 1.27 5.98
CA ILE A 21 1.90 1.16 5.31
C ILE A 21 2.62 2.50 5.20
N THR A 22 1.87 3.61 5.08
CA THR A 22 2.42 4.97 5.15
C THR A 22 3.03 5.23 6.54
N ALA A 23 2.31 4.85 7.60
CA ALA A 23 2.81 4.95 8.97
C ALA A 23 4.06 4.07 9.20
N VAL A 24 4.10 2.85 8.66
CA VAL A 24 5.31 2.00 8.69
C VAL A 24 6.49 2.70 8.02
N GLY A 25 6.30 3.26 6.82
CA GLY A 25 7.36 3.99 6.12
C GLY A 25 7.85 5.21 6.90
N TRP A 26 6.94 5.94 7.57
CA TRP A 26 7.29 7.05 8.44
C TRP A 26 8.07 6.61 9.68
N LEU A 27 7.66 5.50 10.34
CA LEU A 27 8.38 4.94 11.48
C LEU A 27 9.78 4.47 11.08
N VAL A 28 9.92 3.79 9.94
CA VAL A 28 11.23 3.41 9.37
C VAL A 28 12.13 4.63 9.16
N HIS A 29 11.57 5.73 8.65
CA HIS A 29 12.30 7.00 8.52
C HIS A 29 12.67 7.59 9.89
N ARG A 30 11.75 7.58 10.85
CA ARG A 30 11.99 8.12 12.19
C ARG A 30 13.07 7.34 12.94
N ALA A 31 13.09 6.02 12.81
CA ALA A 31 14.11 5.15 13.37
C ALA A 31 15.52 5.51 12.87
N SER A 32 15.64 5.89 11.59
CA SER A 32 16.94 6.33 11.02
C SER A 32 17.44 7.67 11.56
N LYS A 33 16.56 8.42 12.24
CA LYS A 33 16.82 9.71 12.91
C LYS A 33 16.80 9.59 14.44
N ALA A 34 16.85 8.37 14.99
CA ALA A 34 16.89 8.19 16.43
C ALA A 34 18.25 8.67 16.98
N SER A 35 18.23 9.22 18.21
CA SER A 35 19.43 9.72 18.88
C SER A 35 20.36 8.60 19.35
N THR A 36 19.81 7.39 19.57
CA THR A 36 20.58 6.20 19.93
C THR A 36 20.17 5.00 19.07
N PRO A 37 21.07 4.03 18.85
CA PRO A 37 20.76 2.78 18.13
C PRO A 37 19.60 1.99 18.75
N GLU A 38 19.50 1.97 20.08
CA GLU A 38 18.46 1.26 20.83
C GLU A 38 17.08 1.88 20.56
N ALA A 39 16.99 3.20 20.57
CA ALA A 39 15.76 3.92 20.23
C ALA A 39 15.36 3.67 18.76
N GLY A 40 16.33 3.63 17.84
CA GLY A 40 16.08 3.30 16.44
C GLY A 40 15.53 1.88 16.27
N LYS A 41 16.10 0.91 16.98
CA LYS A 41 15.64 -0.48 16.97
C LYS A 41 14.22 -0.63 17.49
N ALA A 42 13.89 -0.01 18.63
CA ALA A 42 12.55 -0.06 19.21
C ALA A 42 11.48 0.53 18.27
N ILE A 43 11.78 1.64 17.59
CA ILE A 43 10.88 2.22 16.56
C ILE A 43 10.75 1.26 15.36
N GLY A 44 11.83 0.58 14.98
CA GLY A 44 11.83 -0.44 13.93
C GLY A 44 10.95 -1.64 14.26
N GLU A 45 11.00 -2.13 15.50
CA GLU A 45 10.15 -3.21 15.99
C GLU A 45 8.67 -2.83 15.93
N LEU A 46 8.33 -1.61 16.36
CA LEU A 46 6.97 -1.06 16.22
C LEU A 46 6.52 -0.97 14.75
N ALA A 47 7.40 -0.53 13.85
CA ALA A 47 7.12 -0.48 12.43
C ALA A 47 6.86 -1.88 11.84
N LEU A 48 7.63 -2.88 12.26
CA LEU A 48 7.47 -4.26 11.81
C LEU A 48 6.18 -4.90 12.36
N ASP A 49 5.82 -4.59 13.61
CA ASP A 49 4.59 -5.06 14.22
C ASP A 49 3.36 -4.50 13.50
N LEU A 50 3.33 -3.19 13.27
CA LEU A 50 2.28 -2.52 12.50
C LEU A 50 2.18 -3.08 11.06
N TYR A 51 3.32 -3.38 10.44
CA TYR A 51 3.35 -4.00 9.11
C TYR A 51 2.66 -5.38 9.12
N ARG A 52 3.05 -6.26 10.05
CA ARG A 52 2.56 -7.65 10.10
C ARG A 52 1.10 -7.76 10.54
N ASN A 53 0.71 -6.95 11.53
CA ASN A 53 -0.59 -7.08 12.20
C ASN A 53 -1.67 -6.18 11.62
N VAL A 54 -1.31 -5.16 10.82
CA VAL A 54 -2.29 -4.24 10.22
C VAL A 54 -2.10 -4.13 8.71
N ALA A 55 -0.90 -3.77 8.25
CA ALA A 55 -0.71 -3.48 6.83
C ALA A 55 -0.89 -4.71 5.93
N VAL A 56 -0.41 -5.88 6.34
CA VAL A 56 -0.56 -7.14 5.59
C VAL A 56 -2.03 -7.57 5.51
N TRP A 57 -2.80 -7.44 6.60
CA TRP A 57 -4.23 -7.78 6.60
C TRP A 57 -5.07 -6.77 5.81
N GLY A 58 -4.72 -5.48 5.89
CA GLY A 58 -5.28 -4.43 5.04
C GLY A 58 -5.07 -4.74 3.55
N PHE A 59 -3.83 -5.07 3.18
CA PHE A 59 -3.47 -5.48 1.82
C PHE A 59 -4.29 -6.69 1.37
N LEU A 60 -4.29 -7.78 2.16
CA LEU A 60 -4.94 -9.02 1.79
C LEU A 60 -6.46 -8.83 1.60
N GLY A 61 -7.12 -8.11 2.51
CA GLY A 61 -8.53 -7.79 2.39
C GLY A 61 -8.84 -6.94 1.15
N SER A 62 -8.01 -5.93 0.87
CA SER A 62 -8.15 -5.10 -0.34
C SER A 62 -7.97 -5.93 -1.61
N PHE A 63 -6.94 -6.77 -1.65
CA PHE A 63 -6.61 -7.61 -2.80
C PHE A 63 -7.71 -8.64 -3.09
N ILE A 64 -8.20 -9.35 -2.08
CA ILE A 64 -9.31 -10.31 -2.22
C ILE A 64 -10.57 -9.60 -2.73
N ALA A 65 -10.91 -8.45 -2.15
CA ALA A 65 -12.07 -7.68 -2.59
C ALA A 65 -11.93 -7.16 -4.04
N ALA A 66 -10.71 -6.77 -4.46
CA ALA A 66 -10.43 -6.38 -5.84
C ALA A 66 -10.62 -7.54 -6.82
N VAL A 67 -10.09 -8.72 -6.48
CA VAL A 67 -10.24 -9.94 -7.29
C VAL A 67 -11.72 -10.32 -7.39
N ALA A 68 -12.45 -10.28 -6.29
CA ALA A 68 -13.89 -10.54 -6.28
C ALA A 68 -14.66 -9.55 -7.17
N LEU A 69 -14.34 -8.26 -7.10
CA LEU A 69 -14.95 -7.23 -7.95
C LEU A 69 -14.71 -7.48 -9.43
N VAL A 70 -13.47 -7.78 -9.83
CA VAL A 70 -13.14 -8.12 -11.23
C VAL A 70 -13.85 -9.40 -11.65
N GLY A 71 -13.93 -10.40 -10.76
CA GLY A 71 -14.61 -11.67 -10.98
C GLY A 71 -16.10 -11.54 -11.29
N THR A 72 -16.78 -10.49 -10.80
CA THR A 72 -18.21 -10.28 -11.09
C THR A 72 -18.51 -10.02 -12.57
N ASN A 73 -17.54 -9.51 -13.36
CA ASN A 73 -17.72 -9.27 -14.78
C ASN A 73 -16.36 -9.21 -15.52
N VAL A 74 -15.66 -10.35 -15.57
CA VAL A 74 -14.31 -10.46 -16.14
C VAL A 74 -14.24 -9.95 -17.58
N GLN A 75 -15.22 -10.29 -18.41
CA GLN A 75 -15.25 -9.92 -19.83
C GLN A 75 -15.28 -8.39 -20.03
N THR A 76 -16.08 -7.67 -19.24
CA THR A 76 -16.13 -6.21 -19.33
C THR A 76 -14.83 -5.57 -18.85
N TYR A 77 -14.22 -6.12 -17.81
CA TYR A 77 -13.03 -5.57 -17.19
C TYR A 77 -11.76 -5.77 -18.02
N ILE A 78 -11.61 -6.90 -18.72
CA ILE A 78 -10.42 -7.15 -19.57
C ILE A 78 -10.32 -6.18 -20.74
N HIS A 79 -11.44 -5.72 -21.29
CA HIS A 79 -11.45 -4.75 -22.40
C HIS A 79 -11.42 -3.28 -21.94
N ALA A 80 -11.48 -3.04 -20.63
CA ALA A 80 -11.49 -1.70 -20.09
C ALA A 80 -10.07 -1.12 -19.98
N HIS A 81 -9.69 -0.20 -20.88
CA HIS A 81 -8.35 0.39 -20.91
C HIS A 81 -7.95 1.09 -19.60
N TRP A 82 -8.91 1.75 -18.93
CA TRP A 82 -8.69 2.37 -17.61
C TRP A 82 -8.29 1.35 -16.54
N LEU A 83 -8.74 0.08 -16.67
CA LEU A 83 -8.40 -0.97 -15.73
C LEU A 83 -6.95 -1.41 -15.87
N HIS A 84 -6.41 -1.50 -17.09
CA HIS A 84 -4.99 -1.83 -17.28
C HIS A 84 -4.10 -0.81 -16.58
N GLY A 85 -4.36 0.49 -16.78
CA GLY A 85 -3.64 1.56 -16.07
C GLY A 85 -3.76 1.45 -14.55
N LYS A 86 -4.99 1.22 -14.05
CA LYS A 86 -5.23 1.03 -12.62
C LYS A 86 -4.46 -0.17 -12.04
N VAL A 87 -4.46 -1.30 -12.75
CA VAL A 87 -3.77 -2.54 -12.34
C VAL A 87 -2.26 -2.33 -12.32
N THR A 88 -1.68 -1.70 -13.36
CA THR A 88 -0.24 -1.39 -13.40
C THR A 88 0.17 -0.57 -12.18
N VAL A 89 -0.58 0.48 -11.86
CA VAL A 89 -0.30 1.31 -10.69
C VAL A 89 -0.50 0.55 -9.38
N ALA A 90 -1.54 -0.28 -9.27
CA ALA A 90 -1.79 -1.11 -8.10
C ALA A 90 -0.64 -2.10 -7.84
N LEU A 91 -0.07 -2.70 -8.89
CA LEU A 91 1.13 -3.54 -8.78
C LEU A 91 2.34 -2.74 -8.25
N GLY A 92 2.47 -1.48 -8.66
CA GLY A 92 3.45 -0.55 -8.09
C GLY A 92 3.27 -0.34 -6.58
N VAL A 93 2.03 -0.12 -6.12
CA VAL A 93 1.71 -0.02 -4.68
C VAL A 93 2.07 -1.30 -3.94
N ILE A 94 1.76 -2.48 -4.50
CA ILE A 94 2.08 -3.78 -3.91
C ILE A 94 3.60 -3.97 -3.79
N ALA A 95 4.35 -3.63 -4.83
CA ALA A 95 5.81 -3.69 -4.79
C ALA A 95 6.37 -2.78 -3.69
N LEU A 96 5.89 -1.53 -3.61
CA LEU A 96 6.31 -0.57 -2.59
C LEU A 96 5.94 -1.05 -1.18
N HIS A 97 4.78 -1.67 -0.99
CA HIS A 97 4.36 -2.27 0.27
C HIS A 97 5.37 -3.31 0.77
N HIS A 98 5.82 -4.23 -0.10
CA HIS A 98 6.82 -5.23 0.26
C HIS A 98 8.20 -4.63 0.49
N VAL A 99 8.60 -3.62 -0.28
CA VAL A 99 9.87 -2.90 -0.06
C VAL A 99 9.88 -2.21 1.31
N ILE A 100 8.80 -1.52 1.67
CA ILE A 100 8.65 -0.86 2.98
C ILE A 100 8.67 -1.91 4.10
N GLY A 101 7.96 -3.03 3.96
CA GLY A 101 7.97 -4.13 4.92
C GLY A 101 9.36 -4.76 5.11
N ALA A 102 10.09 -4.99 4.01
CA ALA A 102 11.46 -5.49 4.06
C ALA A 102 12.40 -4.52 4.79
N ARG A 103 12.21 -3.21 4.62
CA ARG A 103 12.96 -2.20 5.37
C ARG A 103 12.59 -2.20 6.85
N ALA A 104 11.32 -2.27 7.20
CA ALA A 104 10.90 -2.39 8.61
C ALA A 104 11.57 -3.60 9.28
N LYS A 105 11.65 -4.74 8.60
CA LYS A 105 12.39 -5.93 9.07
C LYS A 105 13.88 -5.66 9.30
N LYS A 106 14.54 -4.94 8.38
CA LYS A 106 15.96 -4.59 8.52
C LYS A 106 16.21 -3.59 9.67
N VAL A 107 15.36 -2.58 9.84
CA VAL A 107 15.46 -1.63 10.97
C VAL A 107 15.26 -2.36 12.30
N ALA A 108 14.25 -3.21 12.42
CA ALA A 108 13.99 -4.00 13.64
C ALA A 108 15.18 -4.93 13.99
N ALA A 109 15.91 -5.41 12.98
CA ALA A 109 17.12 -6.20 13.17
C ALA A 109 18.37 -5.35 13.52
N GLY A 110 18.27 -4.02 13.57
CA GLY A 110 19.40 -3.12 13.80
C GLY A 110 20.41 -3.05 12.65
N SER A 111 20.05 -3.55 11.45
CA SER A 111 20.99 -3.72 10.33
C SER A 111 20.95 -2.58 9.29
N MET A 112 20.19 -1.52 9.55
CA MET A 112 20.14 -0.35 8.64
C MET A 112 21.07 0.77 9.10
N GLN A 113 22.03 1.14 8.25
CA GLN A 113 22.77 2.40 8.37
C GLN A 113 21.83 3.61 8.19
N ALA A 114 22.11 4.68 8.93
CA ALA A 114 21.38 5.94 8.89
C ALA A 114 21.39 6.53 7.46
N GLY A 115 20.21 6.91 6.94
CA GLY A 115 20.10 7.67 5.68
C GLY A 115 19.31 7.05 4.51
N GLY A 116 18.53 5.98 4.71
CA GLY A 116 17.79 5.38 3.59
C GLY A 116 16.51 6.15 3.18
N PRO A 117 16.05 6.04 1.92
CA PRO A 117 15.02 6.88 1.26
C PRO A 117 13.56 6.67 1.74
N GLY A 118 13.32 6.57 3.05
CA GLY A 118 12.01 6.23 3.64
C GLY A 118 10.88 7.14 3.18
N VAL A 119 11.14 8.45 3.17
CA VAL A 119 10.16 9.45 2.71
C VAL A 119 9.84 9.31 1.22
N ILE A 120 10.84 9.05 0.37
CA ILE A 120 10.63 8.92 -1.08
C ILE A 120 9.76 7.69 -1.38
N LEU A 121 9.97 6.58 -0.68
CA LEU A 121 9.13 5.39 -0.85
C LEU A 121 7.68 5.63 -0.41
N VAL A 122 7.47 6.39 0.67
CA VAL A 122 6.13 6.79 1.11
C VAL A 122 5.46 7.71 0.09
N LEU A 123 6.18 8.71 -0.42
CA LEU A 123 5.66 9.61 -1.44
C LEU A 123 5.32 8.88 -2.74
N ALA A 124 6.19 7.97 -3.19
CA ALA A 124 5.93 7.12 -4.34
C ALA A 124 4.69 6.24 -4.12
N LEU A 125 4.53 5.68 -2.91
CA LEU A 125 3.37 4.85 -2.57
C LEU A 125 2.07 5.67 -2.62
N LEU A 126 2.07 6.87 -2.04
CA LEU A 126 0.92 7.77 -2.05
C LEU A 126 0.60 8.26 -3.47
N ALA A 127 1.62 8.56 -4.28
CA ALA A 127 1.44 8.94 -5.67
C ALA A 127 0.79 7.80 -6.47
N CYS A 128 1.26 6.56 -6.30
CA CYS A 128 0.63 5.39 -6.92
C CYS A 128 -0.80 5.19 -6.41
N ALA A 129 -1.06 5.30 -5.12
CA ALA A 129 -2.41 5.17 -4.57
C ALA A 129 -3.37 6.24 -5.15
N LEU A 130 -2.90 7.48 -5.28
CA LEU A 130 -3.66 8.58 -5.89
C LEU A 130 -3.95 8.29 -7.38
N LEU A 131 -2.95 7.84 -8.14
CA LEU A 131 -3.12 7.48 -9.54
C LEU A 131 -4.16 6.35 -9.72
N SER A 132 -4.21 5.37 -8.82
CA SER A 132 -5.25 4.33 -8.85
C SER A 132 -6.67 4.91 -8.66
N VAL A 133 -6.82 5.98 -7.88
CA VAL A 133 -8.11 6.68 -7.72
C VAL A 133 -8.44 7.48 -8.99
N VAL A 134 -7.46 8.19 -9.55
CA VAL A 134 -7.62 8.97 -10.80
C VAL A 134 -8.15 8.09 -11.93
N PHE A 135 -7.58 6.89 -12.14
CA PHE A 135 -8.07 5.96 -13.17
C PHE A 135 -9.53 5.53 -12.97
N VAL A 136 -10.00 5.43 -11.72
CA VAL A 136 -11.40 5.10 -11.42
C VAL A 136 -12.33 6.29 -11.62
N VAL A 137 -11.93 7.47 -11.17
CA VAL A 137 -12.74 8.70 -11.27
C VAL A 137 -12.94 9.08 -12.74
N PHE A 138 -11.87 9.04 -13.53
CA PHE A 138 -11.92 9.40 -14.95
C PHE A 138 -12.31 8.22 -15.86
N LYS A 139 -12.87 7.13 -15.31
CA LYS A 139 -13.27 5.96 -16.11
C LYS A 139 -14.21 6.31 -17.28
N GLN A 140 -15.06 7.33 -17.13
CA GLN A 140 -16.01 7.79 -18.15
C GLN A 140 -15.37 8.73 -19.19
N ALA A 141 -14.26 9.40 -18.84
CA ALA A 141 -13.51 10.27 -19.74
C ALA A 141 -12.41 9.52 -20.51
N LEU A 142 -12.06 8.31 -20.06
CA LEU A 142 -11.04 7.43 -20.64
C LEU A 142 -11.63 6.31 -21.51
N VAL A 143 -12.95 6.32 -21.70
CA VAL A 143 -13.71 5.41 -22.57
C VAL A 143 -14.54 6.31 -23.49
N PRO A 144 -14.20 6.44 -24.80
CA PRO A 144 -15.08 7.08 -25.77
C PRO A 144 -16.36 6.26 -26.01
#